data_AF-A0A2U1W2W1-F1
#
_entry.id   AF-A0A2U1W2W1-F1
#
_cell.length_a   1.000
_cell.length_b   1.000
_cell.length_c   1.000
_cell.angle_alpha   90.00
_cell.angle_beta   90.00
_cell.angle_gamma   90.00
#
_symmetry.space_group_name_H-M   'P 1'
#
loop_
_entity.id
_entity.type
_entity.pdbx_description
1 polymer ?
#
loop_
_entity_poly.entity_id
_entity_poly.type
_entity_poly.pdbx_seq_one_letter_code
_entity_poly.pdbx_strand_id
1 'polypeptide(L)'
;MVPVQELPNRLLIDGRAVLARYGYRHMEAMPDAGAVDWAALWDQLRGDFATHDHPTVPLLGALSGEAAAAARAYMVCGLDADLKLDRCEALHVRLFGEGIATDLVENYAVARDAYEDAVEAFGAAGARLTRLLFSH
;
A
#
# COMPACT_ATOMS: atom_id res chain seq x y z
N MET A 1 3.84 40.90 9.41
CA MET A 1 4.39 39.77 8.64
C MET A 1 4.38 38.58 9.58
N VAL A 2 3.33 37.75 9.49
CA VAL A 2 3.21 36.55 10.34
C VAL A 2 4.24 35.55 9.83
N PRO A 3 5.12 34.99 10.67
CA PRO A 3 6.03 33.95 10.22
C PRO A 3 5.17 32.76 9.78
N VAL A 4 5.41 32.26 8.57
CA VAL A 4 4.87 30.96 8.15
C VAL A 4 5.46 29.95 9.12
N GLN A 5 4.65 29.55 10.09
CA GLN A 5 4.89 28.44 10.98
C GLN A 5 5.30 27.24 10.12
N GLU A 6 6.43 26.60 10.43
CA GLU A 6 6.95 25.43 9.70
C GLU A 6 5.80 24.50 9.34
N LEU A 7 5.53 24.33 8.04
CA LEU A 7 4.43 23.51 7.54
C LEU A 7 4.55 22.08 8.12
N PRO A 8 3.45 21.49 8.60
CA PRO A 8 3.45 20.19 9.27
C PRO A 8 3.61 19.05 8.25
N ASN A 9 4.80 18.90 7.67
CA ASN A 9 5.10 17.81 6.74
C ASN A 9 6.12 16.80 7.30
N ARG A 10 6.60 17.01 8.53
CA ARG A 10 7.38 15.99 9.25
C ARG A 10 6.58 14.71 9.46
N LEU A 11 5.30 14.79 9.84
CA LEU A 11 4.47 13.58 10.06
C LEU A 11 4.28 12.71 8.79
N LEU A 12 4.16 13.32 7.61
CA LEU A 12 4.02 12.60 6.34
C LEU A 12 5.36 12.08 5.81
N ILE A 13 6.44 12.86 5.95
CA ILE A 13 7.81 12.45 5.56
C ILE A 13 8.36 11.38 6.50
N ASP A 14 8.22 11.58 7.81
CA ASP A 14 8.61 10.61 8.85
C ASP A 14 7.70 9.37 8.79
N GLY A 15 6.42 9.55 8.43
CA GLY A 15 5.46 8.47 8.19
C GLY A 15 5.88 7.54 7.05
N ARG A 16 6.22 8.09 5.87
CA ARG A 16 6.68 7.28 4.72
C ARG A 16 7.92 6.43 5.03
N ALA A 17 8.89 6.99 5.74
CA ALA A 17 10.10 6.27 6.12
C ALA A 17 9.81 5.08 7.05
N VAL A 18 8.76 5.18 7.88
CA VAL A 18 8.27 4.07 8.70
C VAL A 18 7.51 3.06 7.84
N LEU A 19 6.65 3.51 6.94
CA LEU A 19 5.84 2.64 6.07
C LEU A 19 6.70 1.79 5.11
N ALA A 20 7.84 2.30 4.66
CA ALA A 20 8.76 1.54 3.80
C ALA A 20 9.23 0.22 4.43
N ARG A 21 9.26 0.13 5.77
CA ARG A 21 9.58 -1.11 6.49
C ARG A 21 8.48 -2.17 6.39
N TYR A 22 7.26 -1.75 6.05
CA TYR A 22 6.08 -2.59 5.85
C TYR A 22 5.74 -2.78 4.37
N GLY A 23 6.70 -2.52 3.47
CA GLY A 23 6.53 -2.78 2.05
C GLY A 23 5.95 -1.63 1.22
N TYR A 24 5.59 -0.50 1.85
CA TYR A 24 5.12 0.68 1.13
C TYR A 24 6.14 1.18 0.10
N ARG A 25 5.65 1.55 -1.08
CA ARG A 25 6.45 2.13 -2.16
C ARG A 25 5.81 3.41 -2.67
N HIS A 26 6.59 4.49 -2.66
CA HIS A 26 6.18 5.72 -3.33
C HIS A 26 6.18 5.50 -4.85
N MET A 27 5.06 5.81 -5.51
CA MET A 27 4.84 5.57 -6.93
C MET A 27 4.01 6.69 -7.56
N GLU A 28 4.42 7.14 -8.74
CA GLU A 28 3.64 8.10 -9.54
C GLU A 28 2.63 7.39 -10.46
N ALA A 29 2.88 6.12 -10.76
CA ALA A 29 2.04 5.26 -11.59
C ALA A 29 2.25 3.79 -11.21
N MET A 30 1.27 2.95 -11.55
CA MET A 30 1.38 1.51 -11.36
C MET A 30 2.52 0.96 -12.23
N PRO A 31 3.45 0.17 -11.67
CA PRO A 31 4.52 -0.42 -12.45
C PRO A 31 3.99 -1.47 -13.43
N ASP A 32 4.64 -1.57 -14.59
CA ASP A 32 4.39 -2.67 -15.52
C ASP A 32 4.69 -4.00 -14.83
N ALA A 33 3.82 -5.00 -15.03
CA ALA A 33 3.95 -6.30 -14.37
C ALA A 33 5.30 -7.00 -14.62
N GLY A 34 5.93 -6.74 -15.78
CA GLY A 34 7.24 -7.27 -16.14
C GLY A 34 8.43 -6.55 -15.48
N ALA A 35 8.21 -5.34 -14.94
CA ALA A 35 9.23 -4.56 -14.23
C ALA A 35 9.25 -4.82 -12.72
N VAL A 36 8.22 -5.47 -12.18
CA VAL A 36 8.12 -5.78 -10.75
C VAL A 36 8.94 -7.02 -10.42
N ASP A 37 9.92 -6.88 -9.53
CA ASP A 37 10.53 -8.01 -8.85
C ASP A 37 9.58 -8.57 -7.79
N TRP A 38 8.74 -9.50 -8.22
CA TRP A 38 7.74 -10.17 -7.39
C TRP A 38 8.35 -11.00 -6.26
N ALA A 39 9.55 -11.54 -6.46
CA ALA A 39 10.21 -12.34 -5.42
C ALA A 39 10.69 -11.43 -4.29
N ALA A 40 11.35 -10.32 -4.63
CA ALA A 40 11.80 -9.34 -3.65
C ALA A 40 10.63 -8.68 -2.90
N LEU A 41 9.55 -8.34 -3.61
CA LEU A 41 8.35 -7.79 -2.97
C LEU A 41 7.70 -8.81 -2.03
N TRP A 42 7.61 -10.08 -2.43
CA TRP A 42 7.09 -11.14 -1.56
C TRP A 42 7.97 -11.35 -0.33
N ASP A 43 9.29 -11.27 -0.45
CA ASP A 43 10.18 -11.40 0.70
C ASP A 43 9.98 -10.32 1.76
N GLN A 44 9.56 -9.12 1.35
CA GLN A 44 9.20 -8.03 2.26
C GLN A 44 7.86 -8.30 2.96
N LEU A 45 6.88 -8.84 2.24
CA LEU A 45 5.49 -8.92 2.69
C LEU A 45 5.10 -10.28 3.31
N ARG A 46 5.81 -11.36 3.01
CA ARG A 46 5.42 -12.71 3.46
C ARG A 46 5.44 -12.86 4.98
N GLY A 47 6.15 -11.98 5.69
CA GLY A 47 6.15 -11.89 7.14
C GLY A 47 4.76 -11.60 7.73
N ASP A 48 3.90 -10.91 6.98
CA ASP A 48 2.52 -10.59 7.39
C ASP A 48 1.67 -11.85 7.68
N PHE A 49 2.05 -12.98 7.07
CA PHE A 49 1.32 -14.24 7.19
C PHE A 49 1.94 -15.19 8.22
N ALA A 50 3.10 -14.87 8.81
CA ALA A 50 3.71 -15.73 9.80
C ALA A 50 2.87 -15.81 11.08
N THR A 51 2.58 -17.02 11.55
CA THR A 51 1.84 -17.27 12.79
C THR A 51 2.68 -18.07 13.78
N HIS A 52 2.18 -18.28 15.00
CA HIS A 52 2.87 -19.16 15.96
C HIS A 52 3.01 -20.59 15.42
N ASP A 53 1.95 -21.12 14.79
CA ASP A 53 1.93 -22.48 14.25
C ASP A 53 2.68 -22.57 12.90
N HIS A 54 2.81 -21.45 12.20
CA HIS A 54 3.51 -21.33 10.93
C HIS A 54 4.49 -20.15 10.95
N PRO A 55 5.63 -20.26 11.68
CA PRO A 55 6.56 -19.15 11.88
C PRO A 55 7.33 -18.78 10.60
N THR A 56 7.32 -19.67 9.60
CA THR A 56 8.00 -19.47 8.32
C THR A 56 7.02 -19.62 7.17
N VAL A 57 6.86 -18.54 6.40
CA VAL A 57 6.07 -18.53 5.16
C VAL A 57 6.99 -18.80 3.97
N PRO A 58 6.67 -19.75 3.07
CA PRO A 58 7.54 -20.11 1.95
C PRO A 58 7.85 -18.95 1.00
N LEU A 59 8.99 -19.04 0.31
CA LEU A 59 9.33 -18.15 -0.80
C LEU A 59 8.31 -18.31 -1.94
N LEU A 60 8.15 -17.27 -2.76
CA LEU A 60 7.14 -17.22 -3.83
C LEU A 60 7.23 -18.42 -4.79
N GLY A 61 8.47 -18.82 -5.14
CA GLY A 61 8.73 -19.96 -6.04
C GLY A 61 8.45 -21.34 -5.42
N ALA A 62 8.24 -21.42 -4.10
CA ALA A 62 7.92 -22.65 -3.38
C ALA A 62 6.42 -22.78 -3.06
N LEU A 63 5.61 -21.76 -3.37
CA LEU A 63 4.16 -21.82 -3.23
C LEU A 63 3.52 -22.70 -4.30
N SER A 64 2.38 -23.31 -3.97
CA SER A 64 1.53 -23.98 -4.97
C SER A 64 1.07 -22.98 -6.05
N GLY A 65 0.65 -23.46 -7.22
CA GLY A 65 0.22 -22.59 -8.32
C GLY A 65 -0.90 -21.61 -7.92
N GLU A 66 -1.87 -22.06 -7.11
CA GLU A 66 -2.96 -21.21 -6.62
C GLU A 66 -2.49 -20.23 -5.55
N ALA A 67 -1.67 -20.68 -4.59
CA ALA A 67 -1.12 -19.81 -3.55
C ALA A 67 -0.19 -18.75 -4.14
N ALA A 68 0.63 -19.10 -5.14
CA ALA A 68 1.49 -18.16 -5.86
C ALA A 68 0.68 -17.12 -6.65
N ALA A 69 -0.45 -17.51 -7.25
CA ALA A 69 -1.35 -16.57 -7.92
C ALA A 69 -2.04 -15.63 -6.91
N ALA A 70 -2.46 -16.15 -5.75
CA ALA A 70 -3.03 -15.35 -4.67
C ALA A 70 -2.01 -14.39 -4.05
N ALA A 71 -0.76 -14.82 -3.86
CA ALA A 71 0.33 -13.97 -3.40
C ALA A 71 0.60 -12.82 -4.37
N ARG A 72 0.59 -13.09 -5.68
CA ARG A 72 0.67 -12.02 -6.70
C ARG A 72 -0.50 -11.04 -6.62
N ALA A 73 -1.73 -11.52 -6.46
CA ALA A 73 -2.89 -10.65 -6.30
C ALA A 73 -2.77 -9.78 -5.04
N TYR A 74 -2.33 -10.35 -3.91
CA TYR A 74 -2.07 -9.58 -2.68
C TYR A 74 -1.05 -8.47 -2.90
N MET A 75 0.09 -8.77 -3.53
CA MET A 75 1.12 -7.79 -3.85
C MET A 75 0.61 -6.68 -4.80
N VAL A 76 -0.18 -7.03 -5.80
CA VAL A 76 -0.80 -6.06 -6.72
C VAL A 76 -1.75 -5.12 -5.98
N CYS A 77 -2.60 -5.65 -5.10
CA CYS A 77 -3.50 -4.83 -4.28
C CYS A 77 -2.72 -3.90 -3.34
N GLY A 78 -1.60 -4.36 -2.76
CA GLY A 78 -0.74 -3.51 -1.95
C GLY A 78 -0.15 -2.34 -2.74
N LEU A 79 0.40 -2.60 -3.93
CA LEU A 79 0.92 -1.56 -4.82
C LEU A 79 -0.18 -0.56 -5.25
N ASP A 80 -1.39 -1.04 -5.51
CA ASP A 80 -2.51 -0.18 -5.86
C ASP A 80 -2.95 0.73 -4.68
N ALA A 81 -2.96 0.19 -3.46
CA ALA A 81 -3.22 0.96 -2.25
C ALA A 81 -2.14 2.03 -2.02
N ASP A 82 -0.87 1.70 -2.19
CA ASP A 82 0.25 2.65 -2.09
C ASP A 82 0.11 3.83 -3.08
N LEU A 83 -0.18 3.51 -4.35
CA LEU A 83 -0.38 4.53 -5.39
C LEU A 83 -1.54 5.48 -5.06
N LYS A 84 -2.63 4.95 -4.52
CA LYS A 84 -3.81 5.75 -4.13
C LYS A 84 -3.55 6.56 -2.87
N LEU A 85 -2.78 6.04 -1.91
CA LEU A 85 -2.31 6.80 -0.76
C LEU A 85 -1.49 8.00 -1.22
N ASP A 86 -0.54 7.81 -2.14
CA ASP A 86 0.26 8.90 -2.70
C ASP A 86 -0.60 9.99 -3.35
N ARG A 87 -1.67 9.58 -4.05
CA ARG A 87 -2.63 10.53 -4.63
C ARG A 87 -3.38 11.31 -3.56
N CYS A 88 -3.85 10.64 -2.51
CA CYS A 88 -4.53 11.28 -1.38
C CYS A 88 -3.64 12.32 -0.71
N GLU A 89 -2.39 11.96 -0.44
CA GLU A 89 -1.43 12.84 0.20
C GLU A 89 -1.08 14.04 -0.65
N ALA A 90 -0.87 13.86 -1.97
CA ALA A 90 -0.62 14.97 -2.88
C ALA A 90 -1.77 16.00 -2.86
N LEU A 91 -3.02 15.52 -2.85
CA LEU A 91 -4.21 16.40 -2.74
C LEU A 91 -4.33 17.04 -1.37
N HIS A 92 -4.01 16.30 -0.30
CA HIS A 92 -3.99 16.84 1.07
C HIS A 92 -2.98 17.97 1.20
N VAL A 93 -1.74 17.79 0.73
CA VAL A 93 -0.71 18.84 0.72
C VAL A 93 -1.20 20.09 -0.03
N ARG A 94 -1.87 19.90 -1.17
CA ARG A 94 -2.46 21.02 -1.93
C ARG A 94 -3.56 21.74 -1.14
N LEU A 95 -4.44 21.03 -0.43
CA LEU A 95 -5.48 21.65 0.41
C LEU A 95 -4.89 22.60 1.47
N PHE A 96 -3.79 22.19 2.09
CA PHE A 96 -3.11 23.02 3.09
C PHE A 96 -2.29 24.16 2.47
N GLY A 97 -1.76 23.98 1.26
CA GLY A 97 -0.92 24.98 0.58
C GLY A 97 -1.68 26.04 -0.22
N GLU A 98 -2.73 25.63 -0.94
CA GLU A 98 -3.52 26.50 -1.84
C GLU A 98 -4.75 27.10 -1.15
N GLY A 99 -5.12 26.58 0.03
CA GLY A 99 -6.33 26.93 0.76
C GLY A 99 -7.53 26.08 0.36
N ILE A 100 -8.63 26.23 1.11
CA ILE A 100 -9.84 25.43 0.91
C ILE A 100 -10.58 25.90 -0.34
N ALA A 101 -10.45 25.14 -1.43
CA ALA A 101 -11.24 25.29 -2.66
C ALA A 101 -12.16 24.08 -2.83
N THR A 102 -13.42 24.31 -3.19
CA THR A 102 -14.44 23.25 -3.30
C THR A 102 -13.99 22.09 -4.18
N ASP A 103 -13.53 22.37 -5.40
CA ASP A 103 -13.04 21.35 -6.32
C ASP A 103 -11.88 20.54 -5.74
N LEU A 104 -11.01 21.17 -4.95
CA LEU A 104 -9.86 20.49 -4.35
C LEU A 104 -10.29 19.57 -3.20
N VAL A 105 -11.29 20.00 -2.42
CA VAL A 105 -11.91 19.18 -1.36
C VAL A 105 -12.62 17.98 -1.97
N GLU A 106 -13.39 18.17 -3.04
CA GLU A 106 -14.09 17.11 -3.76
C GLU A 106 -13.10 16.10 -4.35
N ASN A 107 -12.04 16.58 -5.02
CA ASN A 107 -11.00 15.70 -5.54
C ASN A 107 -10.30 14.89 -4.45
N TYR A 108 -10.03 15.49 -3.29
CA TYR A 108 -9.46 14.78 -2.15
C TYR A 108 -10.41 13.72 -1.60
N ALA A 109 -11.70 14.03 -1.45
CA ALA A 109 -12.71 13.06 -1.01
C ALA A 109 -12.78 11.86 -1.96
N VAL A 110 -12.85 12.08 -3.27
CA VAL A 110 -12.85 11.00 -4.27
C VAL A 110 -11.59 10.16 -4.20
N ALA A 111 -10.42 10.79 -4.05
CA ALA A 111 -9.17 10.05 -3.93
C ALA A 111 -9.13 9.19 -2.66
N ARG A 112 -9.65 9.73 -1.55
CA ARG A 112 -9.74 9.03 -0.28
C ARG A 112 -10.66 7.81 -0.35
N ASP A 113 -11.84 7.95 -0.93
CA ASP A 113 -12.76 6.82 -1.13
C ASP A 113 -12.09 5.72 -1.96
N ALA A 114 -11.40 6.10 -3.05
CA ALA A 114 -10.66 5.13 -3.87
C ALA A 114 -9.54 4.42 -3.09
N TYR A 115 -8.84 5.13 -2.20
CA TYR A 115 -7.84 4.53 -1.31
C TYR A 115 -8.48 3.57 -0.30
N GLU A 116 -9.61 3.95 0.30
CA GLU A 116 -10.36 3.09 1.23
C GLU A 116 -10.79 1.78 0.53
N ASP A 117 -11.35 1.86 -0.67
CA ASP A 117 -11.69 0.68 -1.49
C ASP A 117 -10.47 -0.23 -1.78
N ALA A 118 -9.31 0.37 -2.06
CA ALA A 118 -8.09 -0.38 -2.33
C ALA A 118 -7.53 -1.07 -1.09
N VAL A 119 -7.63 -0.44 0.09
CA VAL A 119 -7.26 -1.06 1.37
C VAL A 119 -8.19 -2.23 1.69
N GLU A 120 -9.49 -2.12 1.44
CA GLU A 120 -10.43 -3.23 1.59
C GLU A 120 -10.09 -4.40 0.66
N ALA A 121 -9.79 -4.10 -0.62
CA ALA A 121 -9.37 -5.11 -1.59
C ALA A 121 -8.06 -5.80 -1.17
N PHE A 122 -7.10 -5.04 -0.63
CA PHE A 122 -5.85 -5.56 -0.11
C PHE A 122 -6.08 -6.50 1.08
N GLY A 123 -6.93 -6.11 2.04
CA GLY A 123 -7.33 -6.96 3.16
C GLY A 123 -8.03 -8.25 2.71
N ALA A 124 -8.94 -8.16 1.74
CA ALA A 124 -9.61 -9.32 1.15
C ALA A 124 -8.64 -10.27 0.44
N ALA A 125 -7.67 -9.73 -0.31
CA ALA A 125 -6.61 -10.51 -0.94
C ALA A 125 -5.74 -11.23 0.09
N GLY A 126 -5.40 -10.55 1.20
CA GLY A 126 -4.70 -11.13 2.34
C GLY A 126 -5.48 -12.30 2.94
N ALA A 127 -6.76 -12.11 3.26
CA ALA A 127 -7.61 -13.17 3.82
C ALA A 127 -7.75 -14.38 2.88
N ARG A 128 -7.78 -14.15 1.56
CA ARG A 128 -7.75 -15.24 0.57
C ARG A 128 -6.41 -15.98 0.59
N LEU A 129 -5.29 -15.26 0.61
CA LEU A 129 -3.96 -15.88 0.64
C LEU A 129 -3.74 -16.68 1.93
N THR A 130 -4.12 -16.14 3.09
CA THR A 130 -4.05 -16.85 4.38
C THR A 130 -4.74 -18.20 4.32
N ARG A 131 -5.95 -18.26 3.74
CA ARG A 131 -6.66 -19.53 3.55
C ARG A 131 -5.83 -20.50 2.71
N LEU A 132 -5.26 -20.05 1.60
CA LEU A 132 -4.47 -20.93 0.72
C LEU A 132 -3.13 -21.37 1.33
N LEU A 133 -2.54 -20.56 2.22
CA LEU A 133 -1.32 -20.90 2.93
C LEU A 133 -1.55 -21.92 4.05
N PHE A 134 -2.70 -21.88 4.71
CA PHE A 134 -2.96 -22.64 5.94
C PHE A 134 -4.18 -23.56 5.89
N SER A 135 -4.75 -23.82 4.71
CA SER A 135 -5.78 -24.85 4.55
C SER A 135 -5.15 -26.23 4.66
N HIS A 136 -5.26 -26.84 5.84
CA HIS A 136 -5.09 -28.28 6.08
C HIS A 136 -6.44 -28.92 6.38
#